data_AF-A0A099KPF2-F1
#
_entry.id   AF-A0A099KPF2-F1
#
_cell.length_a   1.000
_cell.length_b   1.000
_cell.length_c   1.000
_cell.angle_alpha   90.00
_cell.angle_beta   90.00
_cell.angle_gamma   90.00
#
_symmetry.space_group_name_H-M   'P 1'
#
loop_
_entity.id
_entity.type
_entity.pdbx_description
1 polymer ?
#
loop_
_entity_poly.entity_id
_entity_poly.type
_entity_poly.pdbx_seq_one_letter_code
_entity_poly.pdbx_strand_id
1 'polypeptide(L)'
;METVSAKLLSTEDKYFIEMSEIDVSIPISDDNANNVKSAFNKLIQRLKQGEFSIELEESDAGLFYHVANEYIVQLNVELAEVHKEMEQYGFTADVIVDS
;
A
#
# COMPACT_ATOMS: atom_id res chain seq x y z
N MET A 1 5.41 -13.34 -5.00
CA MET A 1 5.09 -12.05 -4.37
C MET A 1 5.29 -10.98 -5.42
N GLU A 2 4.24 -10.23 -5.72
CA GLU A 2 4.30 -9.09 -6.64
C GLU A 2 4.84 -7.86 -5.91
N THR A 3 5.45 -6.93 -6.65
CA THR A 3 5.92 -5.65 -6.11
C THR A 3 5.22 -4.54 -6.86
N VAL A 4 4.54 -3.67 -6.10
CA VAL A 4 3.86 -2.47 -6.60
C VAL A 4 4.80 -1.28 -6.41
N SER A 5 5.06 -0.54 -7.48
CA SER A 5 5.88 0.67 -7.40
C SER A 5 5.10 1.81 -6.75
N ALA A 6 5.76 2.55 -5.86
CA ALA A 6 5.24 3.75 -5.22
C ALA A 6 6.14 4.95 -5.45
N LYS A 7 5.54 6.14 -5.58
CA LYS A 7 6.24 7.42 -5.73
C LYS A 7 5.84 8.38 -4.62
N LEU A 8 6.81 9.16 -4.15
CA LEU A 8 6.54 10.32 -3.31
C LEU A 8 6.20 11.52 -4.20
N LEU A 9 4.98 12.03 -4.08
CA LEU A 9 4.53 13.23 -4.80
C LEU A 9 4.28 14.38 -3.82
N SER A 10 4.57 15.59 -4.27
CA SER A 10 4.25 16.82 -3.54
C SER A 10 3.34 17.74 -4.36
N THR A 11 2.18 18.11 -3.79
CA THR A 11 1.21 19.03 -4.40
C THR A 11 0.72 20.00 -3.34
N GLU A 12 0.82 21.31 -3.59
CA GLU A 12 0.37 22.37 -2.65
C GLU A 12 0.91 22.18 -1.21
N ASP A 13 2.22 21.91 -1.09
CA ASP A 13 2.91 21.63 0.18
C ASP A 13 2.42 20.38 0.94
N LYS A 14 1.62 19.53 0.29
CA LYS A 14 1.21 18.22 0.81
C LYS A 14 1.94 17.08 0.12
N TYR A 15 2.25 16.03 0.87
CA TYR A 15 2.98 14.86 0.42
C TYR A 15 2.10 13.62 0.40
N PHE A 16 2.27 12.83 -0.66
CA PHE A 16 1.47 11.64 -0.93
C PHE A 16 2.36 10.50 -1.40
N ILE A 17 2.05 9.28 -0.95
CA ILE A 17 2.55 8.04 -1.56
C ILE A 17 1.55 7.66 -2.64
N GLU A 18 1.96 7.70 -3.90
CA GLU A 18 1.13 7.29 -5.03
C GLU A 18 1.57 5.93 -5.55
N MET A 19 0.60 5.03 -5.72
CA MET A 19 0.74 3.72 -6.36
C MET A 19 -0.19 3.70 -7.57
N SER A 20 0.31 4.12 -8.73
CA SER A 20 -0.52 4.31 -9.93
C SER A 20 -1.07 2.99 -10.48
N GLU A 21 -0.35 1.88 -10.29
CA GLU A 21 -0.75 0.54 -10.77
C GLU A 21 -2.06 0.04 -10.13
N ILE A 22 -2.35 0.48 -8.91
CA ILE A 22 -3.54 0.06 -8.15
C ILE A 22 -4.47 1.21 -7.76
N ASP A 23 -4.27 2.40 -8.35
CA ASP A 23 -5.05 3.62 -8.10
C ASP A 23 -5.15 3.95 -6.60
N VAL A 24 -4.02 3.94 -5.89
CA VAL A 24 -3.97 4.29 -4.46
C VAL A 24 -3.11 5.52 -4.25
N SER A 25 -3.61 6.45 -3.45
CA SER A 25 -2.86 7.60 -2.96
C SER A 25 -3.04 7.72 -1.45
N ILE A 26 -1.93 7.69 -0.71
CA ILE A 26 -1.91 7.78 0.75
C ILE A 26 -1.37 9.16 1.14
N PRO A 27 -2.17 10.04 1.78
CA PRO A 27 -1.65 11.29 2.31
C PRO A 27 -0.73 11.01 3.50
N ILE A 28 0.48 11.60 3.48
CA ILE A 28 1.47 11.46 4.57
C ILE A 28 1.52 12.70 5.45
N SER A 29 1.22 13.88 4.86
CA SER A 29 1.33 15.17 5.55
C SER A 29 -0.02 15.84 5.81
N ASP A 30 -1.14 15.12 5.61
CA ASP A 30 -2.50 15.64 5.81
C ASP A 30 -3.27 14.71 6.75
N ASP A 31 -3.93 15.27 7.77
CA ASP A 31 -4.68 14.56 8.81
C ASP A 31 -6.06 14.06 8.33
N ASN A 32 -6.26 13.90 7.03
CA ASN A 32 -7.53 13.45 6.47
C ASN A 32 -7.72 11.94 6.64
N ALA A 33 -8.26 11.53 7.79
CA ALA A 33 -8.56 10.14 8.12
C ALA A 33 -9.46 9.43 7.09
N ASN A 34 -10.36 10.14 6.40
CA ASN A 34 -11.21 9.54 5.37
C ASN A 34 -10.41 9.10 4.14
N ASN A 35 -9.42 9.90 3.74
CA ASN A 35 -8.55 9.58 2.61
C ASN A 35 -7.65 8.39 2.93
N VAL A 36 -7.07 8.36 4.13
CA VAL A 36 -6.28 7.22 4.62
C VAL A 36 -7.12 5.95 4.62
N LYS A 37 -8.32 5.98 5.21
CA LYS A 37 -9.24 4.83 5.22
C LYS A 37 -9.60 4.36 3.80
N SER A 38 -9.85 5.29 2.88
CA SER A 38 -10.14 4.97 1.48
C SER A 38 -8.98 4.23 0.82
N ALA A 39 -7.74 4.71 1.02
CA ALA A 39 -6.54 4.05 0.51
C ALA A 39 -6.37 2.63 1.08
N PHE A 40 -6.53 2.46 2.40
CA PHE A 40 -6.47 1.14 3.04
C PHE A 40 -7.54 0.17 2.50
N ASN A 41 -8.76 0.64 2.28
CA ASN A 41 -9.80 -0.20 1.67
C ASN A 41 -9.38 -0.72 0.29
N LYS A 42 -8.76 0.12 -0.54
CA LYS A 42 -8.26 -0.31 -1.86
C LYS A 42 -7.13 -1.33 -1.73
N LEU A 43 -6.19 -1.13 -0.81
CA LEU A 43 -5.11 -2.10 -0.52
C LEU A 43 -5.67 -3.46 -0.07
N ILE A 44 -6.66 -3.46 0.81
CA ILE A 44 -7.35 -4.68 1.27
C ILE A 44 -8.03 -5.40 0.11
N GLN A 45 -8.72 -4.68 -0.79
CA GLN A 45 -9.33 -5.30 -1.97
C GLN A 45 -8.27 -5.92 -2.88
N ARG A 46 -7.11 -5.27 -3.03
CA ARG A 46 -5.98 -5.79 -3.81
C ARG A 46 -5.36 -7.02 -3.16
N LEU A 47 -5.24 -7.05 -1.83
CA LEU A 47 -4.72 -8.20 -1.08
C LEU A 47 -5.58 -9.46 -1.26
N LYS A 48 -6.91 -9.32 -1.39
CA LYS A 48 -7.77 -10.48 -1.67
C LYS A 48 -7.41 -11.20 -2.97
N GLN A 49 -6.74 -10.53 -3.91
CA GLN A 49 -6.32 -11.09 -5.19
C GLN A 49 -4.93 -11.76 -5.12
N GLY A 50 -4.20 -11.55 -4.04
CA GLY A 50 -2.87 -12.11 -3.80
C GLY A 50 -1.96 -11.13 -3.05
N GLU A 51 -1.00 -11.71 -2.33
CA GLU A 51 0.03 -10.98 -1.58
C GLU A 51 0.92 -10.13 -2.50
N PHE A 52 1.16 -8.90 -2.09
CA PHE A 52 2.09 -7.98 -2.73
C PHE A 52 2.85 -7.18 -1.69
N SER A 53 3.97 -6.60 -2.13
CA SER A 53 4.75 -5.62 -1.38
C SER A 53 4.79 -4.31 -2.14
N ILE A 54 5.04 -3.22 -1.42
CA ILE A 54 5.18 -1.88 -1.97
C ILE A 54 6.65 -1.47 -1.89
N GLU A 55 7.18 -0.91 -2.97
CA GLU A 55 8.54 -0.38 -3.02
C GLU A 55 8.50 1.11 -3.38
N LEU A 56 9.15 1.95 -2.56
CA LEU A 56 9.26 3.38 -2.84
C LEU A 56 10.40 3.60 -3.84
N GLU A 57 10.07 4.18 -5.00
CA GLU A 57 11.10 4.59 -5.96
C GLU A 57 12.08 5.56 -5.29
N GLU A 58 13.38 5.36 -5.55
CA GLU A 58 14.42 6.26 -5.05
C GLU A 58 14.12 7.71 -5.46
N SER A 59 13.95 8.59 -4.47
CA SER A 59 13.87 10.03 -4.67
C SER A 59 15.00 10.73 -3.93
N ASP A 60 15.13 12.04 -4.12
CA ASP A 60 15.99 12.87 -3.27
C ASP A 60 15.68 12.55 -1.80
N ALA A 61 16.71 12.17 -1.04
CA ALA A 61 16.61 11.65 0.33
C ALA A 61 16.28 12.75 1.36
N GLY A 62 15.19 13.46 1.13
CA GLY A 62 14.63 14.47 2.03
C GLY A 62 13.87 13.85 3.20
N LEU A 63 13.49 14.69 4.16
CA LEU A 63 12.71 14.28 5.34
C LEU A 63 11.48 13.44 4.97
N PHE A 64 10.69 13.90 3.99
CA PHE A 64 9.46 13.21 3.58
C PHE A 64 9.73 11.89 2.86
N TYR A 65 10.88 11.72 2.20
CA TYR A 65 11.28 10.43 1.66
C TYR A 65 11.55 9.42 2.77
N HIS A 66 12.28 9.81 3.82
CA HIS A 66 12.52 8.93 4.96
C HIS A 66 11.22 8.55 5.68
N VAL A 67 10.32 9.52 5.88
CA VAL A 67 8.98 9.26 6.46
C VAL A 67 8.16 8.31 5.57
N ALA A 68 8.14 8.53 4.25
CA ALA A 68 7.44 7.66 3.31
C ALA A 68 8.01 6.25 3.30
N ASN A 69 9.34 6.12 3.36
CA ASN A 69 10.01 4.83 3.38
C ASN A 69 9.71 4.05 4.68
N GLU A 70 9.79 4.70 5.84
CA GLU A 70 9.40 4.09 7.12
C GLU A 70 7.92 3.67 7.11
N TYR A 71 7.05 4.51 6.56
CA TYR A 71 5.63 4.21 6.41
C TYR A 71 5.42 2.95 5.54
N ILE A 72 6.10 2.85 4.39
CA ILE A 72 5.99 1.70 3.49
C ILE A 72 6.54 0.43 4.14
N VAL A 73 7.66 0.51 4.86
CA VAL A 73 8.23 -0.65 5.56
C VAL A 73 7.24 -1.20 6.59
N GLN A 74 6.63 -0.34 7.39
CA GLN A 74 5.61 -0.76 8.36
C GLN A 74 4.37 -1.31 7.64
N LEU A 75 3.90 -0.62 6.61
CA LEU A 75 2.73 -1.04 5.84
C LEU A 75 2.91 -2.42 5.22
N ASN A 76 4.09 -2.74 4.67
CA ASN A 76 4.35 -4.05 4.09
C ASN A 76 4.27 -5.18 5.12
N VAL A 77 4.73 -4.95 6.36
CA VAL A 77 4.59 -5.95 7.45
C VAL A 77 3.12 -6.19 7.75
N GLU A 78 2.35 -5.11 7.94
CA GLU A 78 0.91 -5.19 8.23
C GLU A 78 0.13 -5.87 7.09
N LEU A 79 0.43 -5.53 5.83
CA LEU A 79 -0.24 -6.14 4.66
C LEU A 79 0.02 -7.65 4.57
N ALA A 80 1.25 -8.10 4.86
CA ALA A 80 1.59 -9.52 4.88
C ALA A 80 0.84 -10.27 6.00
N GLU A 81 0.78 -9.68 7.20
CA GLU A 81 0.01 -10.25 8.32
C GLU A 81 -1.49 -10.33 8.01
N VAL A 82 -2.07 -9.25 7.47
CA VAL A 82 -3.48 -9.21 7.06
C VAL A 82 -3.78 -10.23 5.96
N HIS A 83 -2.91 -10.38 4.96
CA HIS A 83 -3.09 -11.40 3.91
C HIS A 83 -3.09 -12.81 4.48
N LYS A 84 -2.14 -13.11 5.37
CA LYS A 84 -2.06 -14.41 6.04
C LYS A 84 -3.32 -14.72 6.85
N GLU A 85 -3.88 -13.72 7.54
CA GLU A 85 -5.17 -13.88 8.21
C GLU A 85 -6.30 -14.12 7.19
N MET A 86 -6.32 -13.39 6.07
CA MET A 86 -7.31 -13.61 5.02
C MET A 86 -7.26 -15.04 4.46
N GLU A 87 -6.07 -15.58 4.22
CA GLU A 87 -5.90 -16.98 3.79
C GLU A 87 -6.43 -17.95 4.85
N GLN A 88 -6.07 -17.73 6.12
CA GLN A 88 -6.50 -18.59 7.23
C GLN A 88 -8.03 -18.64 7.36
N TYR A 89 -8.72 -17.54 7.08
CA TYR A 89 -10.18 -17.43 7.18
C TYR A 89 -10.92 -17.61 5.84
N GLY A 90 -10.21 -17.89 4.73
CA GLY A 90 -10.82 -18.11 3.42
C GLY A 90 -11.41 -16.85 2.77
N PHE A 91 -10.79 -15.69 2.99
CA PHE A 91 -11.18 -14.40 2.41
C PHE A 91 -10.36 -14.02 1.15
N THR A 92 -9.39 -14.84 0.75
CA THR A 92 -8.68 -14.69 -0.52
C THR A 92 -9.53 -15.24 -1.66
N ALA A 93 -9.37 -14.68 -2.86
CA ALA A 93 -10.02 -15.21 -4.05
C ALA A 93 -9.51 -16.63 -4.29
N ASP A 94 -10.42 -17.61 -4.34
CA ASP A 94 -10.06 -18.99 -4.61
C ASP A 94 -9.24 -19.07 -5.90
N VAL A 95 -8.03 -19.63 -5.81
CA VAL A 95 -7.41 -20.22 -6.99
C VAL A 95 -8.34 -21.38 -7.36
N ILE A 96 -9.15 -21.20 -8.39
CA ILE A 96 -9.82 -22.34 -9.04
C ILE A 96 -8.70 -23.21 -9.58
N VAL A 97 -8.27 -24.19 -8.76
CA VAL A 97 -7.44 -25.28 -9.24
C VAL A 97 -8.40 -26.15 -10.03
N ASP A 98 -8.46 -25.93 -11.34
CA ASP A 98 -9.12 -26.87 -12.23
C ASP A 98 -8.49 -28.26 -11.99
N SER A 99 -9.38 -29.24 -11.90
CA SER A 99 -9.21 -30.56 -11.28
C SER A 99 -8.09 -31.44 -11.87
#